data_AF-A0A2V2DWJ9-F1
#
_entry.id   AF-A0A2V2DWJ9-F1
#
_cell.length_a   1.000
_cell.length_b   1.000
_cell.length_c   1.000
_cell.angle_alpha   90.00
_cell.angle_beta   90.00
_cell.angle_gamma   90.00
#
_symmetry.space_group_name_H-M   'P 1'
#
loop_
_entity.id
_entity.type
_entity.pdbx_description
1 polymer ?
#
loop_
_entity_poly.entity_id
_entity_poly.type
_entity_poly.pdbx_seq_one_letter_code
_entity_poly.pdbx_strand_id
1 'polypeptide(L)' 'MDNSTKSNAKAGLDKMKFEVAREIGVDLKQGYNGDLTSAQAGHIGGQMTKKLVEKAEQSL' A
#
# COMPACT_ATOMS: atom_id res chain seq x y z
N MET A 1 6.85 21.04 -11.10
CA MET A 1 6.04 19.98 -10.44
C MET A 1 6.24 20.13 -8.95
N ASP A 2 5.21 20.59 -8.25
CA ASP A 2 5.22 20.92 -6.82
C ASP A 2 5.54 19.69 -5.95
N ASN A 3 6.39 19.87 -4.94
CA ASN A 3 6.81 18.82 -4.00
C ASN A 3 5.70 18.46 -2.99
N SER A 4 4.71 19.35 -2.80
CA SER A 4 3.62 19.19 -1.84
C SER A 4 2.61 18.11 -2.25
N THR A 5 2.37 17.92 -3.55
CA THR A 5 1.45 16.89 -4.07
C THR A 5 2.01 15.46 -3.91
N LYS A 6 3.33 15.28 -4.03
CA LYS A 6 4.00 13.98 -3.82
C LYS A 6 3.93 13.52 -2.36
N SER A 7 4.02 14.47 -1.42
CA SER A 7 3.89 14.24 0.02
C SER A 7 2.52 13.64 0.37
N ASN A 8 1.45 14.26 -0.12
CA ASN A 8 0.08 13.83 0.21
C ASN A 8 -0.27 12.48 -0.41
N ALA A 9 0.13 12.25 -1.67
CA ALA A 9 -0.04 10.94 -2.32
C ALA A 9 0.71 9.83 -1.57
N LYS A 10 1.95 10.11 -1.12
CA LYS A 10 2.75 9.15 -0.35
C LYS A 10 2.08 8.80 0.99
N ALA A 11 1.56 9.78 1.71
CA ALA A 11 0.85 9.54 2.98
C ALA A 11 -0.39 8.67 2.79
N GLY A 12 -1.18 8.91 1.73
CA GLY A 12 -2.34 8.10 1.38
C GLY A 12 -1.97 6.66 1.02
N LEU A 13 -0.91 6.47 0.23
CA LEU A 13 -0.40 5.15 -0.13
C LEU A 13 0.15 4.40 1.08
N ASP A 14 0.84 5.09 1.99
CA ASP A 14 1.32 4.47 3.23
C ASP A 14 0.16 3.98 4.09
N LYS A 15 -0.92 4.76 4.22
CA LYS A 15 -2.12 4.31 4.94
C LYS A 15 -2.73 3.07 4.29
N MET A 16 -2.92 3.11 2.96
CA MET A 16 -3.46 1.98 2.19
C MET A 16 -2.62 0.71 2.37
N LYS A 17 -1.29 0.83 2.40
CA LYS A 17 -0.37 -0.29 2.62
C LYS A 17 -0.65 -1.02 3.93
N PHE A 18 -0.85 -0.28 5.03
CA PHE A 18 -1.18 -0.87 6.34
C PHE A 18 -2.61 -1.43 6.39
N GLU A 19 -3.57 -0.77 5.73
CA GLU A 19 -4.94 -1.29 5.60
C GLU A 19 -4.95 -2.63 4.85
N VAL A 20 -4.29 -2.69 3.69
CA VAL A 20 -4.14 -3.92 2.90
C VAL A 20 -3.47 -5.02 3.69
N ALA A 21 -2.36 -4.73 4.37
CA ALA A 21 -1.65 -5.72 5.18
C ALA A 21 -2.58 -6.35 6.24
N ARG A 22 -3.40 -5.52 6.91
CA ARG A 22 -4.41 -6.00 7.88
C ARG A 22 -5.49 -6.85 7.23
N GLU A 23 -5.99 -6.46 6.06
CA GLU A 23 -7.03 -7.22 5.33
C GLU A 23 -6.56 -8.63 4.96
N ILE A 24 -5.29 -8.78 4.58
CA ILE A 24 -4.72 -10.07 4.16
C ILE A 24 -4.03 -10.84 5.29
N GLY A 25 -4.10 -10.34 6.53
CA GLY A 25 -3.53 -11.00 7.71
C GLY A 25 -2.00 -11.02 7.75
N VAL A 26 -1.33 -10.04 7.13
CA VAL A 26 0.12 -9.86 7.20
C VAL A 26 0.46 -8.83 8.28
N ASP A 27 1.29 -9.21 9.23
CA ASP A 27 1.77 -8.33 10.31
C ASP A 27 2.85 -7.36 9.80
N LEU A 28 2.42 -6.32 9.07
CA LEU A 28 3.30 -5.26 8.60
C LEU A 28 3.51 -4.21 9.71
N LYS A 29 4.75 -4.09 10.17
CA LYS A 29 5.17 -3.18 11.24
C LYS A 29 5.61 -1.83 10.68
N GLN A 30 5.50 -0.79 11.51
CA GLN A 30 6.21 0.46 11.25
C GLN A 30 7.71 0.23 11.47
N GLY A 31 8.53 0.53 10.47
CA GLY A 31 9.97 0.32 10.53
C GLY A 31 10.41 -1.02 9.92
N TYR A 32 11.22 -1.79 10.66
CA TYR A 32 11.86 -3.00 10.14
C TYR A 32 10.88 -4.17 10.03
N ASN A 33 10.88 -4.82 8.87
CA ASN A 33 10.03 -5.96 8.52
C ASN A 33 10.85 -7.12 7.93
N GLY A 34 12.07 -7.35 8.44
CA GLY A 34 12.94 -8.41 7.92
C GLY A 34 12.45 -9.84 8.20
N ASP A 35 11.45 -9.97 9.06
CA ASP A 35 10.70 -11.20 9.33
C ASP A 35 9.60 -11.48 8.30
N LEU A 36 9.20 -10.49 7.48
CA LEU A 36 8.27 -10.72 6.39
C LEU A 36 8.96 -11.45 5.24
N THR A 37 8.33 -12.51 4.76
CA THR A 37 8.75 -13.17 3.53
C THR A 37 8.53 -12.26 2.33
N SER A 38 9.35 -12.41 1.28
CA SER A 38 9.17 -11.69 0.02
C SER A 38 7.77 -11.91 -0.59
N ALA A 39 7.19 -13.10 -0.38
CA ALA A 39 5.84 -13.42 -0.82
C ALA A 39 4.78 -12.57 -0.08
N GLN A 40 4.90 -12.38 1.23
CA GLN A 40 4.00 -11.54 2.02
C GLN A 40 4.11 -10.07 1.60
N ALA A 41 5.35 -9.54 1.49
CA ALA A 41 5.56 -8.18 1.03
C ALA A 41 5.03 -7.96 -0.40
N GLY A 42 5.26 -8.92 -1.30
CA GLY A 42 4.73 -8.92 -2.66
C GLY A 42 3.20 -8.95 -2.71
N HIS A 43 2.56 -9.75 -1.85
CA HIS A 43 1.10 -9.82 -1.75
C HIS A 43 0.50 -8.47 -1.37
N ILE A 44 1.10 -7.75 -0.41
CA ILE A 44 0.67 -6.39 -0.04
C ILE A 44 0.72 -5.46 -1.26
N GLY A 45 1.86 -5.39 -1.95
CA GLY A 45 2.03 -4.51 -3.12
C GLY A 45 1.06 -4.84 -4.26
N GLY A 46 0.81 -6.13 -4.52
CA GLY A 46 -0.15 -6.59 -5.52
C GLY A 46 -1.58 -6.15 -5.21
N GLN A 47 -2.03 -6.31 -3.95
CA GLN A 47 -3.36 -5.88 -3.52
C GLN A 47 -3.53 -4.36 -3.54
N MET A 48 -2.48 -3.60 -3.16
CA MET A 48 -2.50 -2.14 -3.30
C MET A 48 -2.70 -1.73 -4.77
N THR A 49 -1.96 -2.35 -5.69
CA THR A 49 -2.07 -2.06 -7.12
C THR A 49 -3.46 -2.37 -7.65
N LYS A 50 -4.03 -3.52 -7.27
CA LYS A 50 -5.39 -3.90 -7.62
C LYS A 50 -6.42 -2.86 -7.17
N LYS A 51 -6.38 -2.44 -5.90
CA LYS A 51 -7.30 -1.42 -5.36
C LYS A 51 -7.14 -0.06 -6.04
N LEU A 52 -5.92 0.33 -6.41
CA LEU A 52 -5.67 1.57 -7.14
C LEU A 52 -6.31 1.55 -8.53
N VAL A 53 -6.18 0.42 -9.24
CA VAL A 53 -6.83 0.24 -10.54
C VAL A 53 -8.34 0.25 -10.40
N GLU A 54 -8.90 -0.50 -9.44
CA GLU A 54 -10.36 -0.51 -9.17
C GLU A 54 -10.91 0.90 -8.88
N LYS A 55 -10.19 1.70 -8.10
CA LYS A 55 -10.57 3.10 -7.82
C LYS A 55 -10.49 4.00 -9.05
N ALA A 56 -9.47 3.79 -9.89
CA ALA A 56 -9.33 4.54 -11.12
C ALA A 56 -10.47 4.20 -12.10
N GLU A 57 -10.80 2.91 -12.24
CA GLU A 57 -11.93 2.45 -13.05
C GLU A 57 -13.28 3.02 -12.57
N GLN A 58 -13.48 3.14 -11.25
CA GLN A 58 -14.69 3.76 -10.66
C GLN A 58 -14.77 5.28 -10.86
N SER A 59 -13.67 5.93 -11.20
CA SER A 59 -13.59 7.39 -11.38
C SER A 59 -13.69 7.82 -12.84
N LEU A 60 -13.88 6.87 -13.76
CA LEU A 60 -14.18 7.09 -15.18
C LEU A 60 -15.69 7.25 -15.39
#